data_AF-A0A9X9IJ38-F1
#
_entry.id   AF-A0A9X9IJ38-F1
#
_cell.length_a   1.000
_cell.length_b   1.000
_cell.length_c   1.000
_cell.angle_alpha   90.00
_cell.angle_beta   90.00
_cell.angle_gamma   90.00
#
_symmetry.space_group_name_H-M   'P 1'
#
loop_
_entity.id
_entity.type
_entity.pdbx_description
1 polymer ?
#
loop_
_entity_poly.entity_id
_entity_poly.type
_entity_poly.pdbx_seq_one_letter_code
_entity_poly.pdbx_strand_id
1 'polypeptide(L)'
;MKRKSGHSNRSARRRGGDRHVLLGSRSPANEHERLQVLIGVIIDSHPDWPLSEVGNTALLLSGATIEKVAAVLRDYVSDGGEP
;
A
#
# COMPACT_ATOMS: atom_id res chain seq x y z
N MET A 1 15.43 -45.04 32.66
CA MET A 1 15.33 -43.66 33.21
C MET A 1 14.97 -42.71 32.07
N LYS A 2 14.04 -41.76 32.34
CA LYS A 2 13.73 -40.54 31.56
C LYS A 2 15.04 -39.73 31.32
N ARG A 3 15.23 -38.90 30.28
CA ARG A 3 14.53 -37.63 30.00
C ARG A 3 14.72 -37.17 28.54
N LYS A 4 13.65 -36.57 28.01
CA LYS A 4 13.61 -35.65 26.87
C LYS A 4 14.33 -34.33 27.19
N SER A 5 15.02 -33.76 26.21
CA SER A 5 15.15 -32.30 25.98
C SER A 5 15.78 -32.15 24.59
N GLY A 6 15.35 -31.32 23.66
CA GLY A 6 14.45 -30.19 23.75
C GLY A 6 14.77 -29.36 22.50
N HIS A 7 13.89 -29.46 21.52
CA HIS A 7 13.87 -28.76 20.25
C HIS A 7 13.85 -27.24 20.45
N SER A 8 14.58 -26.47 19.63
CA SER A 8 14.05 -25.31 18.87
C SER A 8 15.17 -24.51 18.22
N ASN A 9 15.63 -24.94 17.05
CA ASN A 9 16.27 -24.04 16.10
C ASN A 9 15.13 -23.43 15.27
N ARG A 10 14.53 -22.35 15.79
CA ARG A 10 13.37 -21.68 15.16
C ARG A 10 13.86 -20.68 14.11
N SER A 11 14.55 -21.19 13.09
CA SER A 11 14.87 -20.45 11.87
C SER A 11 14.02 -21.00 10.74
N ALA A 12 13.01 -20.22 10.37
CA ALA A 12 12.19 -20.28 9.14
C ALA A 12 10.72 -20.03 9.46
N ARG A 13 10.38 -18.81 9.93
CA ARG A 13 9.05 -18.28 9.64
C ARG A 13 9.07 -17.76 8.21
N ARG A 14 8.92 -18.68 7.27
CA ARG A 14 8.29 -18.40 5.98
C ARG A 14 6.83 -18.07 6.29
N ARG A 15 6.53 -16.78 6.40
CA ARG A 15 5.18 -16.20 6.27
C ARG A 15 5.41 -15.06 5.29
N GLY A 16 5.12 -15.23 4.01
CA GLY A 16 3.78 -15.54 3.54
C GLY A 16 3.08 -14.20 3.46
N GLY A 17 3.14 -13.59 2.28
CA GLY A 17 2.73 -12.22 2.04
C GLY A 17 3.60 -11.60 0.97
N ASP A 18 3.78 -12.32 -0.13
CA ASP A 18 4.13 -11.73 -1.42
C ASP A 18 2.94 -10.82 -1.77
N ARG A 19 2.83 -9.66 -1.12
CA ARG A 19 1.96 -8.57 -1.54
C ARG A 19 2.66 -7.89 -2.71
N HIS A 20 2.95 -8.67 -3.74
CA HIS A 20 2.86 -8.13 -5.08
C HIS A 20 1.41 -7.70 -5.21
N VAL A 21 1.14 -6.42 -4.94
CA VAL A 21 -0.03 -5.75 -5.48
C VAL A 21 0.09 -5.97 -6.98
N LEU A 22 -0.63 -6.98 -7.46
CA LEU A 22 -0.89 -7.18 -8.87
C LEU A 22 -1.72 -5.95 -9.26
N LEU A 23 -1.01 -4.85 -9.53
CA LEU A 23 -1.37 -3.90 -10.54
C LEU A 23 -1.64 -4.74 -11.78
N GLY A 24 -2.91 -5.13 -11.93
CA GLY A 24 -3.38 -5.83 -13.10
C GLY A 24 -2.81 -5.11 -14.30
N SER A 25 -2.33 -5.87 -15.29
CA SER A 25 -1.52 -5.41 -16.44
C SER A 25 -2.23 -4.40 -17.36
N ARG A 26 -3.29 -3.75 -16.88
CA ARG A 26 -4.05 -2.71 -17.51
C ARG A 26 -3.44 -1.38 -17.13
N SER A 27 -2.89 -0.70 -18.12
CA SER A 27 -2.54 0.71 -17.98
C SER A 27 -3.78 1.48 -17.52
N PRO A 28 -3.64 2.40 -16.56
CA PRO A 28 -4.74 3.24 -16.11
C PRO A 28 -5.31 4.01 -17.31
N ALA A 29 -6.61 3.89 -17.52
CA ALA A 29 -7.33 4.39 -18.67
C ALA A 29 -7.66 5.89 -18.56
N ASN A 30 -7.66 6.42 -17.34
CA ASN A 30 -7.96 7.82 -17.05
C ASN A 30 -7.08 8.38 -15.91
N GLU A 31 -7.11 9.69 -15.73
CA GLU A 31 -6.31 10.40 -14.72
C GLU A 31 -6.62 9.95 -13.29
N HIS A 32 -7.88 9.62 -12.99
CA HIS A 32 -8.28 9.18 -11.66
C HIS A 32 -7.65 7.82 -11.31
N GLU A 33 -7.70 6.86 -12.23
CA GLU A 33 -7.02 5.55 -12.08
C GLU A 33 -5.50 5.73 -11.94
N ARG A 34 -4.89 6.67 -12.69
CA ARG A 34 -3.45 6.98 -12.55
C ARG A 34 -3.12 7.47 -11.15
N LEU A 35 -3.94 8.36 -10.61
CA LEU A 35 -3.78 8.90 -9.26
C LEU A 35 -4.01 7.83 -8.19
N GLN A 36 -5.00 6.95 -8.38
CA GLN A 36 -5.29 5.85 -7.46
C GLN A 36 -4.10 4.88 -7.37
N VAL A 37 -3.53 4.51 -8.51
CA VAL A 37 -2.30 3.69 -8.56
C VAL A 37 -1.15 4.38 -7.86
N LEU A 38 -0.90 5.67 -8.16
CA LEU A 38 0.18 6.42 -7.54
C LEU A 38 0.03 6.51 -6.02
N ILE A 39 -1.17 6.84 -5.53
CA ILE A 39 -1.48 6.94 -4.10
C ILE A 39 -1.31 5.58 -3.42
N GLY A 40 -1.78 4.49 -4.03
CA GLY A 40 -1.57 3.13 -3.53
C GLY A 40 -0.08 2.80 -3.37
N VAL A 41 0.73 3.10 -4.39
CA VAL A 41 2.19 2.89 -4.34
C VAL A 41 2.86 3.69 -3.23
N ILE A 42 2.46 4.95 -3.02
CA ILE A 42 3.01 5.81 -1.95
C ILE A 42 2.66 5.21 -0.57
N ILE A 43 1.42 4.80 -0.37
CA ILE A 43 0.95 4.21 0.90
C ILE A 43 1.67 2.88 1.17
N ASP A 44 1.78 2.00 0.17
CA ASP A 44 2.49 0.73 0.32
C ASP A 44 3.98 0.93 0.66
N SER A 45 4.59 1.99 0.11
CA SER A 45 6.00 2.33 0.37
C SER A 45 6.21 3.01 1.73
N HIS A 46 5.19 3.73 2.21
CA HIS A 46 5.23 4.54 3.41
C HIS A 46 3.93 4.37 4.25
N PRO A 47 3.71 3.20 4.86
CA PRO A 47 2.46 2.87 5.54
C PRO A 47 2.19 3.74 6.78
N ASP A 48 3.24 4.31 7.37
CA ASP A 48 3.15 5.16 8.56
C ASP A 48 2.94 6.65 8.21
N TRP A 49 2.95 7.02 6.93
CA TRP A 49 2.77 8.42 6.54
C TRP A 49 1.32 8.87 6.74
N PRO A 50 1.09 10.06 7.31
CA PRO A 50 -0.24 10.63 7.35
C PRO A 50 -0.75 10.91 5.93
N LEU A 51 -2.07 10.82 5.73
CA LEU A 51 -2.70 11.07 4.42
C LEU A 51 -2.36 12.45 3.83
N SER A 52 -2.02 13.42 4.68
CA SER A 52 -1.52 14.73 4.25
C SER A 52 -0.17 14.64 3.52
N GLU A 53 0.76 13.80 4.00
CA GLU A 53 2.06 13.58 3.33
C GLU A 53 1.89 12.77 2.04
N VAL A 54 1.02 11.76 2.06
CA VAL A 54 0.64 11.00 0.86
C VAL A 54 0.06 11.93 -0.21
N GLY A 55 -0.90 12.79 0.17
CA GLY A 55 -1.52 13.76 -0.73
C GLY A 55 -0.53 14.78 -1.29
N ASN A 56 0.33 15.35 -0.45
CA ASN A 56 1.37 16.29 -0.90
C ASN A 56 2.34 15.63 -1.89
N THR A 57 2.73 14.39 -1.63
CA THR A 57 3.63 13.64 -2.51
C THR A 57 2.93 13.31 -3.84
N ALA A 58 1.68 12.86 -3.80
CA ALA A 58 0.89 12.60 -5.00
C ALA A 58 0.70 13.87 -5.84
N LEU A 59 0.50 15.03 -5.22
CA LEU A 59 0.42 16.32 -5.93
C LEU A 59 1.73 16.65 -6.65
N LEU A 60 2.87 16.53 -5.96
CA LEU A 60 4.18 16.80 -6.54
C LEU A 60 4.52 15.87 -7.71
N LEU A 61 4.18 14.58 -7.58
CA LEU A 61 4.53 13.57 -8.58
C LEU A 61 3.58 13.56 -9.80
N SER A 62 2.29 13.85 -9.59
CA SER A 62 1.30 13.81 -10.66
C SER A 62 1.13 15.13 -11.41
N GLY A 63 1.43 16.26 -10.76
CA GLY A 63 1.07 17.59 -11.27
C GLY A 63 -0.44 17.84 -11.32
N ALA A 64 -1.26 17.01 -10.66
CA ALA A 64 -2.71 17.16 -10.62
C ALA A 64 -3.15 18.31 -9.68
N THR A 65 -4.43 18.69 -9.77
CA THR A 65 -5.00 19.66 -8.82
C THR A 65 -5.26 19.02 -7.46
N ILE A 66 -5.28 19.86 -6.43
CA ILE A 66 -5.60 19.44 -5.06
C ILE A 66 -6.97 18.76 -4.97
N GLU A 67 -7.97 19.21 -5.74
CA GLU A 67 -9.30 18.60 -5.69
C GLU A 67 -9.29 17.17 -6.23
N LYS A 68 -8.52 16.89 -7.28
CA LYS A 68 -8.41 15.55 -7.88
C LYS A 68 -7.73 14.58 -6.93
N VAL A 69 -6.62 14.99 -6.31
CA VAL A 69 -5.91 14.16 -5.33
C VAL A 69 -6.77 13.92 -4.10
N ALA A 70 -7.45 14.96 -3.59
CA ALA A 70 -8.36 14.85 -2.45
C ALA A 70 -9.56 13.93 -2.74
N ALA A 71 -10.09 13.93 -3.97
CA ALA A 71 -11.15 13.02 -4.37
C ALA A 71 -10.69 11.55 -4.26
N VAL A 72 -9.53 11.22 -4.82
CA VAL A 72 -8.98 9.84 -4.77
C VAL A 72 -8.65 9.41 -3.35
N LEU A 73 -8.08 10.30 -2.51
CA LEU A 73 -7.82 9.99 -1.10
C LEU A 73 -9.11 9.75 -0.31
N ARG A 74 -10.17 10.50 -0.61
CA ARG A 74 -11.49 10.27 0.01
C ARG A 74 -12.06 8.92 -0.42
N ASP A 75 -11.95 8.56 -1.69
CA ASP A 75 -12.43 7.28 -2.21
C ASP A 75 -11.65 6.12 -1.56
N TYR A 76 -10.32 6.26 -1.43
CA TYR A 76 -9.44 5.32 -0.73
C TYR A 76 -9.86 5.07 0.73
N VAL A 77 -10.23 6.13 1.46
CA VAL A 77 -10.71 6.02 2.86
C VAL A 77 -12.14 5.45 2.91
N SER A 78 -12.97 5.78 1.93
CA SER A 78 -14.39 5.39 1.89
C SER A 78 -14.59 3.92 1.52
N ASP A 79 -13.70 3.35 0.69
CA ASP A 79 -13.69 1.92 0.32
C ASP A 79 -13.15 1.00 1.44
N GLY A 80 -12.85 1.57 2.61
CA GLY A 80 -12.57 0.80 3.82
C GLY A 80 -11.13 0.32 3.96
N GLY A 81 -10.16 1.05 3.39
CA GLY A 81 -8.70 0.84 3.51
C GLY A 81 -8.28 -0.33 4.40
N GLU A 82 -8.37 -1.57 3.88
CA GLU A 82 -7.84 -2.73 4.60
C GLU A 82 -6.31 -2.73 4.46
N PRO A 83 -5.58 -2.70 5.59
CA PRO A 83 -4.12 -2.62 5.61
C PRO A 83 -3.41 -3.93 5.29
#